data_AF-A0A956GFB0-F1
#
_entry.id   AF-A0A956GFB0-F1
#
_cell.length_a   1.000
_cell.length_b   1.000
_cell.length_c   1.000
_cell.angle_alpha   90.00
_cell.angle_beta   90.00
_cell.angle_gamma   90.00
#
_symmetry.space_group_name_H-M   'P 1'
#
loop_
_entity.id
_entity.type
_entity.pdbx_description
1 polymer ?
#
loop_
_entity_poly.entity_id
_entity_poly.type
_entity_poly.pdbx_seq_one_letter_code
_entity_poly.pdbx_strand_id
1 'polypeptide(L)'
;MSHDTSSKKKPSDDVMLLCGRDARSGEVYGLRRRGGRVEAACMRPVVEGKPLVGDGEIVKLSPHEDNGHLCDVEVLYDPPRSARDHGGPARVTSAAYRNNWDSIFGARSGQLAN
;
A
#
# COMPACT_ATOMS: atom_id res chain seq x y z
N MET A 1 8.13 12.22 -46.72
CA MET A 1 7.17 12.67 -45.69
C MET A 1 7.07 11.54 -44.67
N SER A 2 7.92 11.58 -43.65
CA SER A 2 7.96 10.54 -42.62
C SER A 2 6.94 10.92 -41.55
N HIS A 3 5.91 10.10 -41.38
CA HIS A 3 4.95 10.26 -40.31
C HIS A 3 5.64 9.91 -38.98
N ASP A 4 5.97 10.94 -38.20
CA ASP A 4 6.30 10.83 -36.78
C ASP A 4 5.01 10.47 -36.03
N THR A 5 4.82 9.18 -35.75
CA THR A 5 3.74 8.69 -34.89
C THR A 5 4.15 8.85 -33.43
N SER A 6 4.25 10.10 -32.97
CA SER A 6 4.26 10.40 -31.54
C SER A 6 2.86 10.15 -30.99
N SER A 7 2.63 8.92 -30.50
CA SER A 7 1.43 8.56 -29.77
C SER A 7 1.38 9.36 -28.47
N LYS A 8 0.65 10.49 -28.47
CA LYS A 8 0.36 11.27 -27.25
C LYS A 8 -0.24 10.34 -26.19
N LYS A 9 0.55 10.04 -25.16
CA LYS A 9 0.12 9.24 -24.01
C LYS A 9 -0.97 10.04 -23.30
N LYS A 10 -2.12 9.42 -23.01
CA LYS A 10 -3.19 10.10 -22.24
C LYS A 10 -2.62 10.52 -20.88
N PRO A 11 -3.02 11.69 -20.33
CA PRO A 11 -2.63 12.10 -18.99
C PRO A 11 -3.01 11.02 -17.99
N SER A 12 -2.07 10.65 -17.12
CA SER A 12 -2.32 9.77 -15.99
C SER A 12 -3.31 10.47 -15.04
N ASP A 13 -4.37 9.78 -14.60
CA ASP A 13 -5.21 10.26 -13.49
C ASP A 13 -4.52 10.04 -12.12
N ASP A 14 -3.38 9.33 -12.12
CA ASP A 14 -2.56 9.05 -10.96
C ASP A 14 -1.31 9.94 -10.95
N VAL A 15 -1.36 11.01 -10.15
CA VAL A 15 -0.32 12.04 -10.09
C VAL A 15 -0.02 12.42 -8.64
N MET A 16 1.23 12.77 -8.37
CA MET A 16 1.74 13.15 -7.05
C MET A 16 2.31 14.57 -7.09
N LEU A 17 1.82 15.46 -6.25
CA LEU A 17 2.44 16.74 -5.98
C LEU A 17 3.41 16.59 -4.80
N LEU A 18 4.69 16.88 -5.01
CA LEU A 18 5.71 16.82 -3.96
C LEU A 18 5.66 18.09 -3.09
N CYS A 19 5.42 17.95 -1.79
CA CYS A 19 5.29 19.06 -0.86
C CYS A 19 6.57 19.33 -0.07
N GLY A 20 7.40 18.31 0.16
CA GLY A 20 8.63 18.48 0.91
C GLY A 20 9.31 17.16 1.25
N ARG A 21 10.55 17.28 1.73
CA ARG A 21 11.36 16.15 2.21
C ARG A 21 11.85 16.44 3.62
N ASP A 22 11.63 15.50 4.53
CA ASP A 22 12.20 15.60 5.87
C ASP A 22 13.70 15.30 5.82
N ALA A 23 14.50 16.23 6.33
CA ALA A 23 15.95 16.18 6.23
C ALA A 23 16.59 15.07 7.08
N ARG A 24 15.90 14.57 8.11
CA ARG A 24 16.45 13.60 9.07
C ARG A 24 16.12 12.17 8.67
N SER A 25 14.86 11.91 8.36
CA SER A 25 14.33 10.60 7.96
C SER A 25 14.50 10.33 6.46
N GLY A 26 14.62 11.39 5.66
CA GLY A 26 14.62 11.29 4.20
C GLY A 26 13.24 11.02 3.60
N GLU A 27 12.18 11.01 4.41
CA GLU A 27 10.79 10.86 3.98
C GLU A 27 10.35 11.99 3.05
N VAL A 28 9.57 11.65 2.04
CA VAL A 28 9.01 12.60 1.07
C VAL A 28 7.50 12.64 1.28
N TYR A 29 6.96 13.84 1.48
CA TYR A 29 5.53 14.08 1.66
C TYR A 29 4.94 14.69 0.41
N GLY A 30 3.71 14.31 0.10
CA GLY A 30 3.00 14.81 -1.07
C GLY A 30 1.49 14.62 -1.00
N LEU A 31 0.82 15.14 -2.02
CA LEU A 31 -0.60 14.92 -2.26
C LEU A 31 -0.74 14.08 -3.53
N ARG A 32 -1.38 12.92 -3.42
CA ARG A 32 -1.64 12.04 -4.55
C ARG A 32 -3.08 12.17 -5.00
N ARG A 33 -3.30 12.42 -6.28
CA ARG A 33 -4.61 12.24 -6.91
C ARG A 33 -4.65 10.85 -7.54
N ARG A 34 -5.71 10.08 -7.25
CA ARG A 34 -6.00 8.78 -7.90
C ARG A 34 -7.49 8.48 -7.78
N GLY A 35 -8.12 8.02 -8.86
CA GLY A 35 -9.53 7.57 -8.83
C GLY A 35 -10.48 8.69 -8.41
N GLY A 36 -10.21 9.93 -8.84
CA GLY A 36 -10.99 11.11 -8.50
C GLY A 36 -10.88 11.58 -7.04
N ARG A 37 -9.95 11.04 -6.24
CA ARG A 37 -9.69 11.47 -4.85
C ARG A 37 -8.29 12.02 -4.70
N VAL A 38 -8.11 12.88 -3.71
CA VAL A 38 -6.80 13.39 -3.29
C VAL A 38 -6.51 12.88 -1.89
N GLU A 39 -5.34 12.26 -1.71
CA GLU A 39 -4.91 11.67 -0.46
C GLU A 39 -3.52 12.21 -0.08
N ALA A 40 -3.29 12.37 1.22
CA ALA A 40 -1.96 12.67 1.73
C ALA A 40 -1.08 11.42 1.64
N ALA A 41 0.13 11.57 1.12
CA ALA A 41 1.08 10.49 0.94
C ALA A 41 2.39 10.79 1.69
N CYS A 42 2.95 9.76 2.32
CA CYS A 42 4.31 9.74 2.83
C CYS A 42 5.05 8.59 2.16
N MET A 43 6.20 8.89 1.57
CA MET A 43 7.00 7.96 0.79
C MET A 43 8.42 7.87 1.36
N ARG A 44 9.02 6.70 1.22
CA ARG A 44 10.42 6.45 1.57
C ARG A 44 11.13 5.77 0.40
N PRO A 45 12.41 6.05 0.18
CA PRO A 45 13.21 5.28 -0.78
C PRO A 45 13.18 3.80 -0.42
N VAL A 46 12.93 2.95 -1.42
CA VAL A 46 13.07 1.51 -1.26
C VAL A 46 14.55 1.17 -1.09
N VAL A 47 14.87 0.35 -0.09
CA VAL A 47 16.25 -0.09 0.21
C VAL A 47 16.27 -1.60 0.19
N GLU A 48 17.17 -2.18 -0.60
CA GLU A 48 17.36 -3.62 -0.68
C GLU A 48 17.65 -4.23 0.71
N GLY A 49 17.04 -5.38 0.98
CA GLY A 49 17.15 -6.05 2.28
C GLY A 49 16.32 -5.42 3.41
N LYS A 50 15.64 -4.28 3.19
CA LYS A 50 14.69 -3.71 4.17
C LYS A 50 13.25 -4.11 3.85
N PRO A 51 12.44 -4.40 4.88
CA PRO A 51 11.04 -4.75 4.68
C PRO A 51 10.23 -3.55 4.17
N LEU A 52 9.25 -3.84 3.33
CA LEU A 52 8.16 -2.91 3.04
C LEU A 52 7.31 -2.79 4.32
N VAL A 53 6.97 -1.56 4.70
CA VAL A 53 6.28 -1.32 5.97
C VAL A 53 4.78 -1.21 5.75
N GLY A 54 4.02 -1.98 6.54
CA GLY A 54 2.55 -1.94 6.54
C GLY A 54 1.96 -2.38 5.20
N ASP A 55 0.89 -1.72 4.79
CA ASP A 55 0.19 -1.97 3.52
C ASP A 55 0.64 -0.98 2.42
N GLY A 56 1.92 -0.56 2.44
CA GLY A 56 2.46 0.47 1.55
C GLY A 56 2.76 -0.05 0.14
N GLU A 57 2.33 0.69 -0.88
CA GLU A 57 2.63 0.45 -2.30
C GLU A 57 4.11 0.78 -2.63
N ILE A 58 4.69 0.08 -3.60
CA ILE A 58 5.92 0.53 -4.28
C ILE A 58 5.51 1.29 -5.53
N VAL A 59 5.98 2.53 -5.62
CA VAL A 59 5.72 3.39 -6.76
C VAL A 59 7.02 3.90 -7.38
N LYS A 60 6.98 4.13 -8.68
CA LYS A 60 7.97 4.91 -9.41
C LYS A 60 7.36 6.26 -9.74
N LEU A 61 8.12 7.32 -9.41
CA LEU A 61 7.76 8.69 -9.75
C LEU A 61 8.56 9.12 -10.97
N SER A 62 7.89 9.71 -11.95
CA SER A 62 8.53 10.38 -13.09
C SER A 62 8.04 11.82 -13.14
N PRO A 63 8.89 12.82 -13.42
CA PRO A 63 8.44 14.21 -13.56
C PRO A 63 7.31 14.30 -14.58
N HIS A 64 6.25 15.02 -14.22
CA HIS A 64 5.12 15.25 -15.13
C HIS A 64 5.47 16.33 -16.16
N GLU A 65 4.92 16.22 -17.37
CA GLU A 65 5.23 17.13 -18.48
C GLU A 65 4.87 18.59 -18.18
N ASP A 66 3.79 18.82 -17.42
CA ASP A 66 3.27 20.18 -17.16
C ASP A 66 4.02 20.92 -16.04
N ASN A 67 4.62 20.22 -15.07
CA ASN A 67 5.21 20.84 -13.88
C ASN A 67 6.24 19.93 -13.20
N GLY A 68 7.44 20.46 -12.94
CA GLY A 68 8.54 19.71 -12.28
C GLY A 68 8.29 19.31 -10.82
N HIS A 69 7.31 19.90 -10.14
CA HIS A 69 6.87 19.48 -8.81
C HIS A 69 5.77 18.42 -8.82
N LEU A 70 5.16 18.19 -9.98
CA LEU A 70 4.18 17.13 -10.21
C LEU A 70 4.89 15.92 -10.78
N CYS A 71 4.50 14.72 -10.36
CA CYS A 71 5.04 13.47 -10.84
C CYS A 71 3.91 12.54 -11.28
N ASP A 72 4.09 11.89 -12.42
CA ASP A 72 3.31 10.71 -12.78
C ASP A 72 3.69 9.55 -11.86
N VAL A 73 2.66 8.84 -11.38
CA VAL A 73 2.82 7.69 -10.49
C VAL A 73 2.61 6.40 -11.26
N GLU A 74 3.62 5.54 -11.25
CA GLU A 74 3.53 4.16 -11.73
C GLU A 74 3.61 3.21 -10.54
N VAL A 75 2.55 2.45 -10.27
CA VAL A 75 2.55 1.44 -9.20
C VAL A 75 3.27 0.18 -9.69
N LEU A 76 4.40 -0.13 -9.06
CA LEU A 76 5.20 -1.32 -9.35
C LEU A 76 4.77 -2.52 -8.51
N TYR A 77 4.23 -2.27 -7.32
CA TYR A 77 3.72 -3.30 -6.42
C TYR A 77 2.63 -2.73 -5.51
N ASP A 78 1.48 -3.40 -5.49
CA ASP A 78 0.36 -3.11 -4.60
C ASP A 78 0.19 -4.31 -3.66
N PRO A 79 0.53 -4.20 -2.36
CA PRO A 79 0.35 -5.30 -1.44
C PRO A 79 -1.15 -5.61 -1.25
N PRO A 80 -1.54 -6.89 -1.12
CA PRO A 80 -2.90 -7.22 -0.75
C PRO A 80 -3.18 -6.58 0.61
N ARG A 81 -4.22 -5.74 0.69
CA ARG A 81 -4.62 -5.08 1.94
C ARG A 81 -4.94 -6.15 2.95
N SER A 82 -4.05 -6.33 3.93
CA SER A 82 -4.29 -7.26 5.01
C SER A 82 -5.51 -6.73 5.77
N ALA A 83 -6.55 -7.55 5.88
CA ALA A 83 -7.62 -7.24 6.83
C ALA A 83 -6.93 -7.16 8.19
N ARG A 84 -6.72 -5.95 8.72
CA ARG A 84 -6.10 -5.68 10.03
C ARG A 84 -6.94 -6.20 11.21
N ASP A 85 -7.78 -7.19 10.96
CA ASP A 85 -8.88 -7.62 11.81
C ASP A 85 -8.51 -8.75 12.75
N HIS A 86 -7.23 -8.98 12.95
CA HIS A 86 -6.76 -9.89 13.98
C HIS A 86 -5.96 -9.08 14.98
N GLY A 87 -6.67 -8.52 15.96
CA GLY A 87 -6.15 -7.82 17.14
C GLY A 87 -5.41 -8.77 18.09
N GLY A 88 -4.40 -9.47 17.58
CA GLY A 88 -3.60 -10.42 18.32
C GLY A 88 -2.24 -10.67 17.67
N PRO A 89 -1.32 -11.32 18.39
CA PRO A 89 -0.03 -11.75 17.84
C PRO A 89 -0.22 -12.56 16.55
N ALA A 90 0.79 -12.56 15.70
CA ALA A 90 0.81 -13.36 14.47
C ALA A 90 0.32 -14.79 14.75
N ARG A 91 -0.75 -15.23 14.08
CA ARG A 91 -1.36 -16.54 14.29
C ARG A 91 -0.48 -17.60 13.61
N VAL A 92 0.44 -18.19 14.37
CA VAL A 92 1.38 -19.23 13.90
C VAL A 92 0.69 -20.59 13.67
N THR A 93 -0.57 -20.72 14.10
CA THR A 93 -1.36 -21.93 13.94
C THR A 93 -2.26 -21.85 12.72
N SER A 94 -2.31 -22.94 11.94
CA SER A 94 -3.29 -23.05 10.85
C SER A 94 -4.71 -23.00 11.41
N ALA A 95 -5.67 -22.54 10.61
CA ALA A 95 -7.08 -22.54 11.00
C ALA A 95 -7.55 -23.95 11.42
N ALA A 96 -7.07 -24.98 10.71
CA ALA A 96 -7.34 -26.38 11.03
C ALA A 96 -6.83 -26.78 12.43
N TYR A 97 -5.62 -26.37 12.81
CA TYR A 97 -5.07 -26.65 14.15
C TYR A 97 -5.92 -26.02 15.25
N ARG A 98 -6.32 -24.75 15.08
CA ARG A 98 -7.13 -24.04 16.09
C ARG A 98 -8.53 -24.62 16.23
N ASN A 99 -9.19 -24.91 15.10
CA ASN A 99 -10.51 -25.54 15.10
C ASN A 99 -10.50 -26.90 15.81
N ASN A 100 -9.46 -27.71 15.59
CA ASN A 100 -9.30 -28.97 16.30
C ASN A 100 -9.01 -28.78 17.79
N TRP A 101 -8.17 -27.80 18.14
CA TRP A 101 -7.89 -27.45 19.54
C TRP A 101 -9.16 -27.03 20.28
N ASP A 102 -9.95 -26.12 19.71
CA ASP A 102 -11.20 -25.66 20.31
C ASP A 102 -12.26 -26.78 20.35
N SER A 103 -12.24 -27.73 19.41
CA SER A 103 -13.09 -28.93 19.50
C SER A 103 -12.72 -29.86 20.66
N ILE A 104 -11.44 -29.96 21.02
CA ILE A 104 -10.96 -30.88 22.06
C ILE A 104 -10.99 -30.20 23.45
N PHE A 105 -10.59 -28.93 23.50
CA PHE A 105 -10.32 -28.21 24.74
C PHE A 105 -11.21 -26.97 24.93
N GLY A 106 -12.01 -26.60 23.94
CA GLY A 106 -12.97 -25.51 24.08
C GLY A 106 -14.00 -25.86 25.14
N ALA A 107 -14.13 -24.99 26.14
CA ALA A 107 -15.13 -25.16 27.18
C ALA A 107 -16.53 -25.22 26.52
N ARG A 108 -17.29 -26.28 26.82
CA ARG A 108 -18.72 -26.32 26.54
C ARG A 108 -19.42 -25.30 27.46
N SER A 109 -19.43 -24.04 27.07
CA SER A 109 -20.30 -23.03 27.67
C SER A 109 -21.73 -23.32 27.22
N GLY A 110 -22.47 -24.13 27.98
CA GLY A 110 -23.91 -24.28 27.72
C GLY A 110 -24.60 -25.59 28.09
N GLN A 111 -24.13 -26.38 29.06
CA GLN A 111 -24.93 -27.53 29.53
C GLN A 111 -24.85 -27.71 31.05
N LEU A 112 -25.38 -26.72 31.77
CA LEU A 112 -25.93 -26.88 33.11
C LEU A 112 -27.28 -26.15 33.16
N ALA A 113 -28.31 -26.84 32.68
CA ALA A 113 -29.70 -26.54 32.97
C ALA A 113 -30.48 -27.86 32.87
N ASN A 114 -30.48 -28.60 33.98
CA ASN A 114 -31.62 -29.34 34.53
C ASN A 114 -31.22 -29.91 35.89
#